data_AF-A0A7C5L510-F1
#
_entry.id   AF-A0A7C5L510-F1
#
_cell.length_a   1.000
_cell.length_b   1.000
_cell.length_c   1.000
_cell.angle_alpha   90.00
_cell.angle_beta   90.00
_cell.angle_gamma   90.00
#
_symmetry.space_group_name_H-M   'P 1'
#
loop_
_entity.id
_entity.type
_entity.pdbx_description
1 polymer ?
#
loop_
_entity_poly.entity_id
_entity_poly.type
_entity_poly.pdbx_seq_one_letter_code
_entity_poly.pdbx_strand_id
1 'polypeptide(L)'
;MKSGLLRGLERLYRRRCPPEALVTNDLAREMARLAAACNRQVGVLIDRGGSVELVLVGDHKSILIPVLPQVRSGRGRLKGLRCIHIHLAGEPLTQDDLTDLLFLRLDCMAAITVDAEGLPRQVHAAHLVPSSLAIDKPAPEDGGPAAKPAGKPWRLIEPQHPAEIQRCVDFRELVAALEGEFARLRPLAEVDKGRDRAILISVTTASKRLAQESMDELVELARSDDVVVLDTVIQQRRRIHPRWIMGKGKLGEIMLRALVLNANLLIFDQELNPSQIRSITDHTELRVIDRTQLILDIFARRARSREGRLQI
;
A
#
# COMPACT_ATOMS: atom_id res chain seq x y z
N MET A 1 -25.11 20.54 -0.26
CA MET A 1 -25.66 19.18 -0.02
C MET A 1 -26.97 19.34 0.76
N LYS A 2 -28.07 18.65 0.41
CA LYS A 2 -29.35 18.79 1.14
C LYS A 2 -29.17 18.36 2.62
N SER A 3 -29.79 19.05 3.58
CA SER A 3 -29.60 18.84 5.03
C SER A 3 -29.95 17.43 5.53
N GLY A 4 -30.87 16.72 4.83
CA GLY A 4 -31.19 15.32 5.13
C GLY A 4 -30.09 14.34 4.70
N LEU A 5 -29.32 14.67 3.66
CA LEU A 5 -28.25 13.82 3.15
C LEU A 5 -27.01 13.89 4.04
N LEU A 6 -26.66 15.10 4.51
CA LEU A 6 -25.57 15.30 5.47
C LEU A 6 -25.82 14.51 6.76
N ARG A 7 -27.03 14.62 7.34
CA ARG A 7 -27.45 13.81 8.49
C ARG A 7 -27.40 12.31 8.22
N GLY A 8 -27.66 11.89 6.98
CA GLY A 8 -27.52 10.52 6.53
C GLY A 8 -26.07 10.03 6.62
N LEU A 9 -25.14 10.79 6.05
CA LEU A 9 -23.70 10.49 6.09
C LEU A 9 -23.16 10.52 7.53
N GLU A 10 -23.57 11.49 8.35
CA GLU A 10 -23.18 11.57 9.77
C GLU A 10 -23.68 10.36 10.59
N ARG A 11 -24.81 9.75 10.21
CA ARG A 11 -25.28 8.53 10.86
C ARG A 11 -24.40 7.32 10.55
N LEU A 12 -23.69 7.29 9.43
CA LEU A 12 -22.77 6.19 9.12
C LEU A 12 -21.64 6.06 10.16
N TYR A 13 -21.13 7.17 10.71
CA TYR A 13 -20.14 7.14 11.81
C TYR A 13 -20.64 6.41 13.07
N ARG A 14 -21.96 6.39 13.29
CA ARG A 14 -22.58 5.71 14.44
C ARG A 14 -22.94 4.26 14.14
N ARG A 15 -22.75 3.80 12.91
CA ARG A 15 -22.96 2.39 12.57
C ARG A 15 -21.85 1.53 13.15
N ARG A 16 -22.20 0.25 13.31
CA ARG A 16 -21.31 -0.82 13.73
C ARG A 16 -21.45 -1.95 12.73
N CYS A 17 -20.32 -2.51 12.33
CA CYS A 17 -20.25 -3.72 11.53
C CYS A 17 -19.59 -4.79 12.41
N PRO A 18 -20.23 -5.94 12.69
CA PRO A 18 -19.59 -6.99 13.48
C PRO A 18 -18.17 -7.30 12.97
N PRO A 19 -17.18 -7.53 13.85
CA PRO A 19 -15.81 -7.82 13.42
C PRO A 19 -15.68 -9.02 12.46
N GLU A 20 -16.59 -9.99 12.59
CA GLU A 20 -16.66 -11.20 11.76
C GLU A 20 -17.26 -10.91 10.38
N ALA A 21 -18.02 -9.82 10.22
CA ALA A 21 -18.66 -9.48 8.95
C ALA A 21 -17.78 -8.52 8.14
N LEU A 22 -17.49 -8.86 6.87
CA LEU A 22 -16.86 -7.91 5.96
C LEU A 22 -17.73 -6.64 5.81
N VAL A 23 -19.00 -6.84 5.48
CA VAL A 23 -20.05 -5.81 5.46
C VAL A 23 -21.38 -6.44 5.87
N THR A 24 -22.20 -5.75 6.66
CA THR A 24 -23.58 -6.20 6.92
C THR A 24 -24.52 -5.80 5.79
N ASN A 25 -25.59 -6.56 5.56
CA ASN A 25 -26.63 -6.20 4.59
C ASN A 25 -27.24 -4.81 4.84
N ASP A 26 -27.50 -4.46 6.11
CA ASP A 26 -28.10 -3.16 6.47
C ASP A 26 -27.17 -1.98 6.17
N LEU A 27 -25.88 -2.11 6.52
CA LEU A 27 -24.88 -1.09 6.20
C LEU A 27 -24.75 -0.91 4.68
N ALA A 28 -24.69 -2.02 3.92
CA ALA A 28 -24.64 -1.98 2.46
C ALA A 28 -25.85 -1.24 1.85
N ARG A 29 -27.06 -1.55 2.33
CA ARG A 29 -28.30 -0.88 1.89
C ARG A 29 -28.30 0.61 2.22
N GLU A 30 -27.85 1.00 3.41
CA GLU A 30 -27.81 2.41 3.78
C GLU A 30 -26.78 3.19 2.95
N MET A 31 -25.59 2.63 2.75
CA MET A 31 -24.56 3.23 1.91
C MET A 31 -25.05 3.38 0.46
N ALA A 32 -25.65 2.34 -0.10
CA ALA A 32 -26.20 2.35 -1.47
C ALA A 32 -27.28 3.43 -1.64
N ARG A 33 -28.22 3.52 -0.68
CA ARG A 33 -29.26 4.57 -0.66
C ARG A 33 -28.65 5.98 -0.59
N LEU A 34 -27.61 6.18 0.22
CA LEU A 34 -26.94 7.47 0.34
C LEU A 34 -26.19 7.81 -0.95
N ALA A 35 -25.45 6.86 -1.53
CA ALA A 35 -24.72 7.01 -2.77
C ALA A 35 -25.64 7.39 -3.94
N ALA A 36 -26.76 6.68 -4.09
CA ALA A 36 -27.80 6.99 -5.07
C ALA A 36 -28.38 8.40 -4.85
N ALA A 37 -28.69 8.76 -3.59
CA ALA A 37 -29.25 10.07 -3.26
C ALA A 37 -28.30 11.24 -3.51
N CYS A 38 -26.97 11.05 -3.39
CA CYS A 38 -25.98 12.07 -3.71
C CYS A 38 -25.41 11.97 -5.12
N ASN A 39 -25.73 10.92 -5.87
CA ASN A 39 -25.12 10.58 -7.15
C ASN A 39 -23.57 10.62 -7.11
N ARG A 40 -23.01 10.08 -6.02
CA ARG A 40 -21.57 10.04 -5.72
C ARG A 40 -21.26 8.75 -5.00
N GLN A 41 -20.04 8.23 -5.16
CA GLN A 41 -19.59 7.09 -4.37
C GLN A 41 -19.58 7.48 -2.89
N VAL A 42 -20.09 6.58 -2.04
CA VAL A 42 -20.04 6.69 -0.59
C VAL A 42 -19.23 5.51 -0.07
N GLY A 43 -18.25 5.78 0.78
CA GLY A 43 -17.40 4.78 1.38
C GLY A 43 -17.32 4.93 2.89
N VAL A 44 -16.87 3.87 3.56
CA VAL A 44 -16.56 3.84 4.97
C VAL A 44 -15.23 3.11 5.20
N LEU A 45 -14.44 3.60 6.14
CA LEU A 45 -13.33 2.86 6.75
C LEU A 45 -13.80 2.32 8.08
N ILE A 46 -13.64 1.01 8.28
CA ILE A 46 -14.06 0.31 9.49
C ILE A 46 -12.84 -0.32 10.13
N ASP A 47 -12.66 -0.11 11.43
CA ASP A 47 -11.63 -0.78 12.21
C ASP A 47 -11.94 -2.26 12.46
N ARG A 48 -10.96 -2.97 13.03
CA ARG A 48 -11.14 -4.39 13.43
C ARG A 48 -12.15 -4.59 14.54
N GLY A 49 -12.46 -3.55 15.33
CA GLY A 49 -13.51 -3.57 16.34
C GLY A 49 -14.92 -3.42 15.76
N GLY A 50 -15.04 -3.07 14.47
CA GLY A 50 -16.31 -2.87 13.80
C GLY A 50 -16.83 -1.44 13.82
N SER A 51 -16.03 -0.48 14.28
CA SER A 51 -16.38 0.94 14.33
C SER A 51 -16.05 1.63 13.01
N VAL A 52 -16.95 2.49 12.54
CA VAL A 52 -16.71 3.34 11.37
C VAL A 52 -15.83 4.51 11.79
N GLU A 53 -14.58 4.48 11.35
CA GLU A 53 -13.54 5.50 11.63
C GLU A 53 -13.68 6.72 10.72
N LEU A 54 -14.03 6.48 9.45
CA LEU A 54 -14.12 7.53 8.45
C LEU A 54 -15.26 7.24 7.47
N VAL A 55 -16.02 8.28 7.13
CA VAL A 55 -17.00 8.26 6.04
C VAL A 55 -16.44 9.07 4.88
N LEU A 56 -16.42 8.45 3.71
CA LEU A 56 -15.84 8.99 2.48
C LEU A 56 -16.96 9.33 1.51
N VAL A 57 -16.81 10.46 0.81
CA VAL A 57 -17.70 10.83 -0.30
C VAL A 57 -16.84 11.18 -1.50
N GLY A 58 -16.84 10.28 -2.48
CA GLY A 58 -16.07 10.37 -3.71
C GLY A 58 -16.76 11.18 -4.80
N ASP A 59 -16.31 11.05 -6.04
CA ASP A 59 -17.08 11.50 -7.20
C ASP A 59 -17.89 10.32 -7.79
N HIS A 60 -18.20 10.34 -9.08
CA HIS A 60 -18.94 9.25 -9.74
C HIS A 60 -18.06 8.03 -10.07
N LYS A 61 -16.73 8.19 -10.04
CA LYS A 61 -15.74 7.20 -10.51
C LYS A 61 -14.77 6.73 -9.44
N SER A 62 -14.58 7.51 -8.38
CA SER A 62 -13.53 7.25 -7.41
C SER A 62 -13.89 7.82 -6.04
N ILE A 63 -13.39 7.16 -4.99
CA ILE A 63 -13.28 7.73 -3.65
C ILE A 63 -11.85 8.20 -3.43
N LEU A 64 -11.68 9.38 -2.83
CA LEU A 64 -10.38 9.81 -2.33
C LEU A 64 -10.27 9.40 -0.86
N ILE A 65 -9.38 8.45 -0.56
CA ILE A 65 -9.06 8.10 0.81
C ILE A 65 -7.93 9.05 1.27
N PRO A 66 -8.14 9.90 2.29
CA PRO A 66 -7.09 10.79 2.76
C PRO A 66 -5.95 10.00 3.39
N VAL A 67 -4.79 10.64 3.55
CA VAL A 67 -3.70 10.08 4.36
C VAL A 67 -4.23 9.84 5.77
N LEU A 68 -4.29 8.57 6.16
CA LEU A 68 -4.86 8.17 7.43
C LEU A 68 -3.80 8.46 8.52
N PRO A 69 -4.15 9.22 9.58
CA PRO A 69 -3.24 9.41 10.71
C PRO A 69 -2.78 8.03 11.22
N GLN A 70 -1.62 7.97 11.87
CA GLN A 70 -1.17 6.72 12.50
C GLN A 70 -2.18 6.29 13.56
N VAL A 71 -3.20 5.54 13.13
CA VAL A 71 -4.11 4.85 14.02
C VAL A 71 -3.21 3.92 14.80
N ARG A 72 -3.14 4.14 16.12
CA ARG A 72 -2.37 3.36 17.09
C ARG A 72 -2.94 1.94 17.26
N SER A 73 -3.49 1.35 16.21
CA SER A 73 -4.06 0.01 16.22
C SER A 73 -3.03 -0.98 15.73
N GLY A 74 -2.20 -1.39 16.69
CA GLY A 74 -1.48 -2.65 16.65
C GLY A 74 -0.04 -2.52 16.15
N ARG A 75 0.83 -3.32 16.77
CA ARG A 75 2.20 -3.64 16.33
C ARG A 75 2.24 -4.38 14.97
N GLY A 76 1.20 -4.23 14.14
CA GLY A 76 0.93 -4.98 12.92
C GLY A 76 1.40 -4.26 11.66
N ARG A 77 1.61 -5.04 10.60
CA ARG A 77 2.07 -4.55 9.29
C ARG A 77 0.93 -3.95 8.44
N LEU A 78 -0.33 -4.21 8.77
CA LEU A 78 -1.49 -3.59 8.13
C LEU A 78 -2.08 -2.49 9.03
N LYS A 79 -2.86 -1.57 8.45
CA LYS A 79 -3.45 -0.44 9.20
C LYS A 79 -4.60 -0.85 10.13
N GLY A 80 -5.08 -2.09 10.05
CA GLY A 80 -6.22 -2.53 10.86
C GLY A 80 -7.56 -1.96 10.40
N LEU A 81 -7.64 -1.60 9.12
CA LEU A 81 -8.80 -0.94 8.51
C LEU A 81 -9.25 -1.71 7.30
N ARG A 82 -10.56 -1.91 7.16
CA ARG A 82 -11.20 -2.31 5.90
C ARG A 82 -11.92 -1.13 5.27
N CYS A 83 -11.73 -0.95 3.97
CA CYS A 83 -12.47 0.04 3.19
C CYS A 83 -13.61 -0.62 2.43
N ILE A 84 -14.79 -0.02 2.51
CA ILE A 84 -16.00 -0.47 1.82
C ILE A 84 -16.59 0.73 1.11
N HIS A 85 -16.89 0.64 -0.17
CA HIS A 85 -17.48 1.75 -0.93
C HIS A 85 -18.45 1.29 -2.00
N ILE A 86 -19.28 2.22 -2.48
CA ILE A 86 -20.29 1.95 -3.51
C ILE A 86 -19.72 2.26 -4.90
N HIS A 87 -19.86 1.31 -5.83
CA HIS A 87 -19.65 1.50 -7.26
C HIS A 87 -20.98 1.72 -7.97
N LEU A 88 -21.18 2.93 -8.46
CA LEU A 88 -22.43 3.35 -9.09
C LEU A 88 -22.61 2.81 -10.52
N ALA A 89 -21.52 2.50 -11.23
CA ALA A 89 -21.60 1.96 -12.60
C ALA A 89 -21.62 0.42 -12.65
N GLY A 90 -21.68 -0.24 -11.48
CA GLY A 90 -21.77 -1.69 -11.37
C GLY A 90 -20.47 -2.43 -11.71
N GLU A 91 -19.36 -1.72 -11.77
CA GLU A 91 -18.03 -2.28 -12.01
C GLU A 91 -17.47 -2.99 -10.77
N PRO A 92 -16.68 -4.07 -10.94
CA PRO A 92 -15.95 -4.69 -9.82
C PRO A 92 -14.84 -3.75 -9.31
N LEU A 93 -14.01 -4.23 -8.38
CA LEU A 93 -12.82 -3.49 -7.94
C LEU A 93 -11.96 -3.04 -9.13
N THR A 94 -11.69 -1.75 -9.18
CA THR A 94 -10.85 -1.11 -10.18
C THR A 94 -9.36 -1.28 -9.85
N GLN A 95 -8.50 -0.93 -10.80
CA GLN A 95 -7.07 -0.90 -10.55
C GLN A 95 -6.68 0.15 -9.50
N ASP A 96 -7.41 1.28 -9.41
CA ASP A 96 -7.16 2.29 -8.38
C ASP A 96 -7.53 1.75 -6.99
N ASP A 97 -8.64 1.02 -6.83
CA ASP A 97 -9.02 0.42 -5.54
C ASP A 97 -7.97 -0.60 -5.04
N LEU A 98 -7.45 -1.42 -5.95
CA LEU A 98 -6.39 -2.39 -5.64
C LEU A 98 -5.06 -1.70 -5.33
N THR A 99 -4.83 -0.54 -5.94
CA THR A 99 -3.66 0.30 -5.67
C THR A 99 -3.77 0.94 -4.29
N ASP A 100 -4.96 1.41 -3.91
CA ASP A 100 -5.23 1.99 -2.59
C ASP A 100 -5.15 0.94 -1.48
N LEU A 101 -5.70 -0.27 -1.70
CA LEU A 101 -5.51 -1.43 -0.82
C LEU A 101 -4.04 -1.62 -0.45
N LEU A 102 -3.16 -1.51 -1.45
CA LEU A 102 -1.74 -1.74 -1.37
C LEU A 102 -1.00 -0.59 -0.67
N PHE A 103 -1.20 0.65 -1.13
CA PHE A 103 -0.51 1.82 -0.59
C PHE A 103 -0.94 2.18 0.82
N LEU A 104 -2.23 2.05 1.11
CA LEU A 104 -2.75 2.33 2.45
C LEU A 104 -2.58 1.13 3.39
N ARG A 105 -2.11 -0.02 2.90
CA ARG A 105 -1.93 -1.26 3.68
C ARG A 105 -3.21 -1.64 4.43
N LEU A 106 -4.34 -1.56 3.74
CA LEU A 106 -5.63 -1.92 4.31
C LEU A 106 -5.70 -3.44 4.53
N ASP A 107 -6.46 -3.85 5.55
CA ASP A 107 -6.76 -5.26 5.78
C ASP A 107 -7.58 -5.82 4.60
N CYS A 108 -8.49 -5.00 4.06
CA CYS A 108 -9.34 -5.36 2.91
C CYS A 108 -9.89 -4.12 2.20
N MET A 109 -10.13 -4.25 0.90
CA MET A 109 -10.86 -3.29 0.06
C MET A 109 -12.09 -3.99 -0.53
N ALA A 110 -13.26 -3.35 -0.44
CA ALA A 110 -14.51 -3.92 -0.94
C ALA A 110 -15.37 -2.87 -1.67
N ALA A 111 -15.74 -3.17 -2.91
CA ALA A 111 -16.69 -2.40 -3.70
C ALA A 111 -18.05 -3.10 -3.75
N ILE A 112 -19.11 -2.36 -3.46
CA ILE A 112 -20.49 -2.83 -3.55
C ILE A 112 -21.13 -2.25 -4.80
N THR A 113 -21.52 -3.11 -5.72
CA THR A 113 -22.27 -2.71 -6.91
C THR A 113 -23.73 -2.47 -6.57
N VAL A 114 -24.38 -1.60 -7.33
CA VAL A 114 -25.81 -1.29 -7.18
C VAL A 114 -26.56 -1.51 -8.49
N ASP A 115 -27.86 -1.78 -8.40
CA ASP A 115 -28.76 -1.80 -9.57
C ASP A 115 -29.33 -0.41 -9.90
N ALA A 116 -30.23 -0.36 -10.89
CA ALA A 116 -30.85 0.88 -11.35
C ALA A 116 -31.70 1.56 -10.27
N GLU A 117 -32.20 0.78 -9.31
CA GLU A 117 -32.99 1.23 -8.16
C GLU A 117 -32.09 1.69 -6.99
N GLY A 118 -30.77 1.54 -7.11
CA GLY A 118 -29.80 1.89 -6.07
C GLY A 118 -29.76 0.87 -4.92
N LEU A 119 -30.20 -0.36 -5.15
CA LEU A 119 -30.10 -1.46 -4.20
C LEU A 119 -28.77 -2.21 -4.40
N PRO A 120 -28.13 -2.66 -3.31
CA PRO A 120 -26.85 -3.35 -3.41
C PRO A 120 -27.00 -4.75 -4.03
N ARG A 121 -26.06 -5.12 -4.92
CA ARG A 121 -26.10 -6.37 -5.70
C ARG A 121 -24.97 -7.31 -5.33
N GLN A 122 -23.72 -6.95 -5.63
CA GLN A 122 -22.56 -7.79 -5.35
C GLN A 122 -21.50 -7.02 -4.57
N VAL A 123 -20.83 -7.71 -3.65
CA VAL A 123 -19.64 -7.23 -2.95
C VAL A 123 -18.42 -7.85 -3.60
N HIS A 124 -17.63 -7.03 -4.28
CA HIS A 124 -16.33 -7.41 -4.83
C HIS A 124 -15.26 -7.01 -3.83
N ALA A 125 -14.53 -7.97 -3.28
CA ALA A 125 -13.54 -7.68 -2.24
C ALA A 125 -12.17 -8.26 -2.55
N ALA A 126 -11.14 -7.64 -2.00
CA ALA A 126 -9.76 -8.06 -2.13
C ALA A 126 -9.00 -7.82 -0.83
N HIS A 127 -8.10 -8.74 -0.51
CA HIS A 127 -7.16 -8.60 0.61
C HIS A 127 -5.73 -8.83 0.12
N LEU A 128 -4.76 -8.28 0.84
CA LEU A 128 -3.34 -8.47 0.52
C LEU A 128 -2.93 -9.92 0.76
N VAL A 129 -2.01 -10.44 -0.05
CA VAL A 129 -1.40 -11.77 0.14
C VAL A 129 0.10 -11.59 0.30
N PRO A 130 0.61 -11.68 1.54
CA PRO A 130 2.04 -11.48 1.81
C PRO A 130 2.89 -12.58 1.17
N SER A 131 2.40 -13.82 1.19
CA SER A 131 3.10 -15.00 0.68
C SER A 131 3.35 -14.99 -0.83
N SER A 132 2.49 -14.35 -1.63
CA SER A 132 2.74 -14.18 -3.07
C SER A 132 3.91 -13.24 -3.39
N LEU A 133 4.43 -12.55 -2.37
CA LEU A 133 5.64 -11.73 -2.45
C LEU A 133 6.87 -12.37 -1.82
N ALA A 134 6.74 -13.57 -1.24
CA ALA A 134 7.89 -14.32 -0.80
C ALA A 134 8.83 -14.47 -2.00
N ILE A 135 10.02 -13.89 -1.88
CA ILE A 135 11.08 -14.10 -2.85
C ILE A 135 11.57 -15.51 -2.53
N ASP A 136 11.34 -16.48 -3.44
CA ASP A 136 11.69 -17.89 -3.24
C ASP A 136 13.17 -18.11 -2.86
N LYS A 137 14.03 -17.10 -3.05
CA LYS A 137 15.41 -17.07 -2.57
C LYS A 137 15.82 -15.65 -2.16
N PRO A 138 16.67 -15.48 -1.11
CA PRO A 138 17.47 -14.25 -1.00
C PRO A 138 18.20 -14.00 -2.34
N ALA A 139 18.49 -12.73 -2.65
CA ALA A 139 19.34 -12.41 -3.79
C ALA A 139 20.60 -13.30 -3.74
N PRO A 140 21.04 -13.91 -4.87
CA PRO A 140 22.31 -14.62 -4.90
C PRO A 140 23.41 -13.75 -4.28
N GLU A 141 24.39 -14.35 -3.59
CA GLU A 141 25.55 -13.61 -3.08
C GLU A 141 26.26 -12.82 -4.21
N ASP A 142 26.03 -13.25 -5.46
CA ASP A 142 26.53 -12.72 -6.72
C ASP A 142 25.72 -11.53 -7.29
N GLY A 143 24.77 -10.95 -6.55
CA GLY A 143 24.05 -9.73 -6.99
C GLY A 143 23.00 -9.93 -8.10
N GLY A 144 22.64 -11.19 -8.40
CA GLY A 144 21.60 -11.50 -9.39
C GLY A 144 20.21 -10.99 -9.00
N PRO A 145 19.28 -10.78 -9.97
CA PRO A 145 17.96 -10.26 -9.67
C PRO A 145 17.18 -11.22 -8.75
N ALA A 146 16.62 -10.67 -7.67
CA ALA A 146 15.69 -11.38 -6.80
C ALA A 146 14.59 -12.08 -7.64
N ALA A 147 14.23 -13.31 -7.27
CA ALA A 147 13.20 -14.08 -7.95
C ALA A 147 11.91 -13.23 -8.10
N LYS A 148 11.29 -13.28 -9.28
CA LYS A 148 10.02 -12.57 -9.51
C LYS A 148 8.96 -13.16 -8.56
N PRO A 149 8.12 -12.32 -7.93
CA PRO A 149 7.03 -12.81 -7.10
C PRO A 149 6.09 -13.66 -7.95
N ALA A 150 5.75 -14.84 -7.48
CA ALA A 150 4.79 -15.72 -8.14
C ALA A 150 3.35 -15.29 -7.79
N GLY A 151 2.87 -14.17 -8.35
CA GLY A 151 1.44 -13.80 -8.28
C GLY A 151 1.16 -12.31 -8.08
N LYS A 152 -0.13 -11.96 -8.11
CA LYS A 152 -0.61 -10.62 -7.74
C LYS A 152 -0.47 -10.45 -6.22
N PRO A 153 -0.13 -9.25 -5.71
CA PRO A 153 0.05 -9.00 -4.27
C PRO A 153 -1.27 -8.99 -3.45
N TRP A 154 -2.37 -9.39 -4.07
CA TRP A 154 -3.69 -9.46 -3.48
C TRP A 154 -4.45 -10.66 -4.02
N ARG A 155 -5.44 -11.11 -3.26
CA ARG A 155 -6.39 -12.15 -3.66
C ARG A 155 -7.80 -11.56 -3.64
N LEU A 156 -8.56 -11.92 -4.66
CA LEU A 156 -9.98 -11.57 -4.76
C LEU A 156 -10.79 -12.57 -3.93
N ILE A 157 -11.77 -12.05 -3.20
CA ILE A 157 -12.83 -12.82 -2.56
C ILE A 157 -13.93 -13.01 -3.60
N GLU A 158 -14.51 -14.21 -3.67
CA GLU A 158 -15.59 -14.51 -4.60
C GLU A 158 -16.76 -13.52 -4.42
N PRO A 159 -17.20 -12.83 -5.50
CA PRO A 159 -18.26 -11.85 -5.39
C PRO A 159 -19.59 -12.46 -4.95
N GLN A 160 -20.17 -11.93 -3.89
CA GLN A 160 -21.43 -12.42 -3.31
C GLN A 160 -22.34 -11.26 -2.95
N HIS A 161 -23.65 -11.53 -2.82
CA HIS A 161 -24.59 -10.51 -2.34
C HIS A 161 -24.29 -10.15 -0.88
N PRO A 162 -24.50 -8.89 -0.40
CA PRO A 162 -24.19 -8.51 0.98
C PRO A 162 -24.85 -9.39 2.06
N ALA A 163 -26.03 -9.96 1.77
CA ALA A 163 -26.71 -10.87 2.70
C ALA A 163 -26.02 -12.25 2.84
N GLU A 164 -25.28 -12.65 1.81
CA GLU A 164 -24.57 -13.94 1.73
C GLU A 164 -23.14 -13.78 2.23
N ILE A 165 -22.41 -12.77 1.75
CA ILE A 165 -20.99 -12.56 2.10
C ILE A 165 -20.78 -12.40 3.61
N GLN A 166 -21.72 -11.75 4.30
CA GLN A 166 -21.69 -11.58 5.76
C GLN A 166 -21.81 -12.91 6.53
N ARG A 167 -22.25 -13.99 5.87
CA ARG A 167 -22.36 -15.34 6.43
C ARG A 167 -21.23 -16.25 5.96
N CYS A 168 -20.79 -16.09 4.71
CA CYS A 168 -19.80 -16.96 4.08
C CYS A 168 -18.35 -16.57 4.40
N VAL A 169 -18.10 -15.31 4.73
CA VAL A 169 -16.75 -14.80 5.01
C VAL A 169 -16.66 -14.37 6.47
N ASP A 170 -15.89 -15.11 7.27
CA ASP A 170 -15.46 -14.64 8.59
C ASP A 170 -14.25 -13.71 8.42
N PHE A 171 -14.52 -12.41 8.50
CA PHE A 171 -13.51 -11.38 8.34
C PHE A 171 -12.49 -11.36 9.48
N ARG A 172 -12.88 -11.77 10.70
CA ARG A 172 -11.96 -11.84 11.83
C ARG A 172 -10.96 -12.96 11.61
N GLU A 173 -11.43 -14.13 11.16
CA GLU A 173 -10.56 -15.25 10.81
C GLU A 173 -9.62 -14.89 9.65
N LEU A 174 -10.13 -14.21 8.61
CA LEU A 174 -9.31 -13.72 7.51
C LEU A 174 -8.17 -12.82 8.00
N VAL A 175 -8.46 -11.82 8.84
CA VAL A 175 -7.44 -10.93 9.40
C VAL A 175 -6.43 -11.72 10.24
N ALA A 176 -6.87 -12.63 11.10
CA ALA A 176 -5.99 -13.46 11.90
C ALA A 176 -5.05 -14.32 11.03
N ALA A 177 -5.56 -14.88 9.93
CA ALA A 177 -4.76 -15.62 8.96
C ALA A 177 -3.70 -14.74 8.27
N LEU A 178 -4.07 -13.52 7.88
CA LEU A 178 -3.15 -12.54 7.28
C LEU A 178 -2.05 -12.13 8.24
N GLU A 179 -2.39 -11.86 9.50
CA GLU A 179 -1.39 -11.57 10.53
C GLU A 179 -0.47 -12.75 10.80
N GLY A 180 -1.01 -13.96 10.81
CA GLY A 180 -0.22 -15.20 10.90
C GLY A 180 0.73 -15.38 9.71
N GLU A 181 0.33 -15.04 8.48
CA GLU A 181 1.23 -15.01 7.32
C GLU A 181 2.34 -13.97 7.49
N PHE A 182 2.00 -12.73 7.88
CA PHE A 182 2.98 -11.67 8.10
C PHE A 182 3.96 -12.00 9.24
N ALA A 183 3.50 -12.67 10.30
CA ALA A 183 4.34 -13.12 11.40
C ALA A 183 5.29 -14.25 10.97
N ARG A 184 4.84 -15.16 10.09
CA ARG A 184 5.66 -16.25 9.55
C ARG A 184 6.72 -15.79 8.55
N LEU A 185 6.44 -14.75 7.76
CA LEU A 185 7.38 -14.25 6.73
C LEU A 185 8.63 -13.56 7.28
N ARG A 186 8.74 -13.37 8.61
CA ARG A 186 9.99 -13.32 9.39
C ARG A 186 9.66 -12.94 10.85
N PRO A 187 10.31 -13.56 11.87
CA PRO A 187 10.46 -12.90 13.16
C PRO A 187 11.11 -11.54 12.91
N LEU A 188 10.65 -10.49 13.57
CA LEU A 188 11.43 -9.26 13.67
C LEU A 188 12.84 -9.68 14.05
N ALA A 189 13.80 -9.56 13.14
CA ALA A 189 15.17 -9.52 13.58
C ALA A 189 15.20 -8.39 14.61
N GLU A 190 15.60 -8.70 15.84
CA GLU A 190 16.03 -7.69 16.83
C GLU A 190 17.27 -6.90 16.34
N VAL A 191 17.56 -6.91 15.04
CA VAL A 191 18.85 -6.53 14.49
C VAL A 191 18.71 -5.14 13.87
N ASP A 192 19.37 -4.20 14.53
CA ASP A 192 19.61 -2.80 14.19
C ASP A 192 18.43 -1.84 14.27
N LYS A 193 17.99 -1.55 15.51
CA LYS A 193 17.18 -0.36 15.86
C LYS A 193 17.84 1.01 15.52
N GLY A 194 18.96 1.02 14.78
CA GLY A 194 19.71 2.23 14.46
C GLY A 194 20.14 2.39 13.00
N ARG A 195 19.94 1.40 12.12
CA ARG A 195 20.40 1.47 10.73
C ARG A 195 19.24 1.59 9.76
N ASP A 196 19.46 2.35 8.69
CA ASP A 196 18.52 2.42 7.58
C ASP A 196 18.53 1.08 6.83
N ARG A 197 17.33 0.62 6.46
CA ARG A 197 17.10 -0.68 5.81
C ARG A 197 16.37 -0.42 4.49
N ALA A 198 17.09 -0.56 3.39
CA ALA A 198 16.68 -0.02 2.11
C ALA A 198 16.30 -1.08 1.09
N ILE A 199 15.34 -0.73 0.22
CA ILE A 199 15.19 -1.34 -1.10
C ILE A 199 15.80 -0.39 -2.13
N LEU A 200 16.72 -0.91 -2.94
CA LEU A 200 17.36 -0.15 -4.01
C LEU A 200 16.57 -0.31 -5.31
N ILE A 201 16.41 0.77 -6.05
CA ILE A 201 15.49 0.84 -7.18
C ILE A 201 16.19 1.50 -8.37
N SER A 202 16.22 0.83 -9.52
CA SER A 202 16.67 1.40 -10.78
C SER A 202 15.58 1.31 -11.84
N VAL A 203 15.24 2.45 -12.44
CA VAL A 203 14.30 2.58 -13.55
C VAL A 203 15.04 3.17 -14.73
N THR A 204 15.31 2.35 -15.74
CA THR A 204 16.25 2.73 -16.80
C THR A 204 15.78 2.32 -18.19
N THR A 205 16.25 3.08 -19.19
CA THR A 205 16.16 2.73 -20.61
C THR A 205 17.41 1.98 -21.09
N ALA A 206 18.43 1.85 -20.25
CA ALA A 206 19.69 1.20 -20.58
C ALA A 206 19.57 -0.32 -20.72
N SER A 207 20.60 -0.91 -21.32
CA SER A 207 20.72 -2.37 -21.44
C SER A 207 20.75 -3.04 -20.06
N LYS A 208 20.39 -4.32 -20.01
CA LYS A 208 20.31 -5.06 -18.73
C LYS A 208 21.66 -5.09 -18.01
N ARG A 209 22.74 -5.20 -18.78
CA ARG A 209 24.12 -5.19 -18.27
C ARG A 209 24.46 -3.86 -17.59
N LEU A 210 24.24 -2.74 -18.26
CA LEU A 210 24.51 -1.41 -17.70
C LEU A 210 23.65 -1.12 -16.46
N ALA A 211 22.39 -1.56 -16.49
CA ALA A 211 21.49 -1.43 -15.35
C ALA A 211 22.00 -2.21 -14.12
N GLN A 212 22.56 -3.41 -14.34
CA GLN A 212 23.13 -4.22 -13.27
C GLN A 212 24.41 -3.59 -12.73
N GLU A 213 25.32 -3.16 -13.60
CA GLU A 213 26.56 -2.48 -13.20
C GLU A 213 26.28 -1.25 -12.32
N SER A 214 25.30 -0.42 -12.71
CA SER A 214 24.87 0.73 -11.90
C SER A 214 24.25 0.33 -10.56
N MET A 215 23.49 -0.78 -10.53
CA MET A 215 22.89 -1.30 -9.29
C MET A 215 23.95 -1.84 -8.34
N ASP A 216 24.95 -2.57 -8.85
CA ASP A 216 26.05 -3.11 -8.05
C ASP A 216 26.86 -1.97 -7.41
N GLU A 217 27.11 -0.88 -8.15
CA GLU A 217 27.70 0.34 -7.60
C GLU A 217 26.82 0.96 -6.50
N LEU A 218 25.50 1.05 -6.73
CA LEU A 218 24.57 1.62 -5.75
C LEU A 218 24.52 0.81 -4.45
N VAL A 219 24.66 -0.52 -4.53
CA VAL A 219 24.78 -1.40 -3.35
C VAL A 219 26.02 -1.03 -2.53
N GLU A 220 27.17 -0.83 -3.18
CA GLU A 220 28.41 -0.46 -2.50
C GLU A 220 28.35 0.95 -1.88
N LEU A 221 27.69 1.90 -2.55
CA LEU A 221 27.42 3.23 -2.00
C LEU A 221 26.53 3.14 -0.74
N ALA A 222 25.43 2.38 -0.80
CA ALA A 222 24.53 2.22 0.34
C ALA A 222 25.24 1.57 1.53
N ARG A 223 26.05 0.54 1.30
CA ARG A 223 26.88 -0.10 2.33
C ARG A 223 27.87 0.88 2.97
N SER A 224 28.45 1.78 2.18
CA SER A 224 29.37 2.82 2.66
C SER A 224 28.69 3.86 3.56
N ASP A 225 27.37 4.03 3.46
CA ASP A 225 26.54 4.86 4.35
C ASP A 225 25.88 4.04 5.47
N ASP A 226 26.38 2.83 5.76
CA ASP A 226 25.87 1.93 6.79
C ASP A 226 24.40 1.52 6.60
N VAL A 227 23.91 1.55 5.36
CA VAL A 227 22.55 1.14 5.00
C VAL A 227 22.51 -0.37 4.74
N VAL A 228 21.56 -1.06 5.36
CA VAL A 228 21.29 -2.48 5.14
C VAL A 228 20.43 -2.65 3.89
N VAL A 229 21.02 -3.17 2.81
CA VAL A 229 20.29 -3.46 1.56
C VAL A 229 19.46 -4.74 1.74
N LEU A 230 18.13 -4.60 1.66
CA LEU A 230 17.18 -5.71 1.84
C LEU A 230 16.77 -6.37 0.51
N ASP A 231 16.70 -5.59 -0.57
CA ASP A 231 16.30 -6.05 -1.90
C ASP A 231 16.76 -5.03 -2.97
N THR A 232 16.83 -5.48 -4.22
CA THR A 232 17.13 -4.64 -5.38
C THR A 232 16.08 -4.85 -6.48
N VAL A 233 15.64 -3.75 -7.11
CA VAL A 233 14.60 -3.77 -8.13
C VAL A 233 15.05 -3.00 -9.35
N ILE A 234 15.25 -3.70 -10.47
CA ILE A 234 15.54 -3.10 -11.77
C ILE A 234 14.29 -3.18 -12.65
N GLN A 235 13.79 -2.04 -13.11
CA GLN A 235 12.72 -1.95 -14.11
C GLN A 235 13.24 -1.31 -15.40
N GLN A 236 13.30 -2.12 -16.46
CA GLN A 236 13.58 -1.60 -17.80
C GLN A 236 12.32 -1.03 -18.43
N ARG A 237 12.42 0.16 -19.03
CA ARG A 237 11.32 0.82 -19.74
C ARG A 237 11.81 1.37 -21.08
N ARG A 238 10.90 1.48 -22.05
CA ARG A 238 11.17 2.25 -23.29
C ARG A 238 11.24 3.74 -23.04
N ARG A 239 10.44 4.25 -22.10
CA ARG A 239 10.40 5.65 -21.68
C ARG A 239 10.06 5.74 -20.19
N ILE A 240 10.80 6.56 -19.47
CA ILE A 240 10.56 6.84 -18.05
C ILE A 240 9.30 7.70 -17.92
N HIS A 241 8.44 7.35 -16.97
CA HIS A 241 7.23 8.13 -16.73
C HIS A 241 7.59 9.46 -16.06
N PRO A 242 7.21 10.62 -16.62
CA PRO A 242 7.65 11.93 -16.11
C PRO A 242 7.22 12.19 -14.67
N ARG A 243 6.01 11.76 -14.30
CA ARG A 243 5.45 11.86 -12.94
C ARG A 243 5.76 10.68 -12.00
N TRP A 244 5.68 9.43 -12.46
CA TRP A 244 5.68 8.25 -11.59
C TRP A 244 6.96 7.42 -11.61
N ILE A 245 7.95 7.81 -12.42
CA ILE A 245 9.17 7.07 -12.77
C ILE A 245 8.91 5.63 -13.31
N MET A 246 8.33 4.74 -12.50
CA MET A 246 7.98 3.34 -12.74
C MET A 246 6.48 3.02 -12.83
N GLY A 247 5.59 3.99 -12.57
CA GLY A 247 4.13 3.81 -12.59
C GLY A 247 3.57 3.27 -11.26
N LYS A 248 2.29 3.57 -10.99
CA LYS A 248 1.61 3.26 -9.71
C LYS A 248 1.68 1.78 -9.31
N GLY A 249 1.34 0.87 -10.24
CA GLY A 249 1.30 -0.56 -9.93
C GLY A 249 2.65 -1.12 -9.49
N LYS A 250 3.74 -0.71 -10.16
CA LYS A 250 5.09 -1.16 -9.79
C LYS A 250 5.55 -0.58 -8.45
N LEU A 251 5.23 0.68 -8.19
CA LEU A 251 5.50 1.30 -6.90
C LEU A 251 4.75 0.56 -5.78
N GLY A 252 3.50 0.19 -6.01
CA GLY A 252 2.71 -0.61 -5.07
C GLY A 252 3.33 -1.98 -4.78
N GLU A 253 3.80 -2.70 -5.80
CA GLU A 253 4.53 -3.97 -5.60
C GLU A 253 5.76 -3.78 -4.69
N ILE A 254 6.51 -2.70 -4.90
CA ILE A 254 7.68 -2.37 -4.07
C ILE A 254 7.26 -2.01 -2.65
N MET A 255 6.14 -1.31 -2.46
CA MET A 255 5.67 -0.93 -1.12
C MET A 255 5.31 -2.16 -0.30
N LEU A 256 4.71 -3.16 -0.93
CA LEU A 256 4.39 -4.39 -0.22
C LEU A 256 5.64 -5.26 0.02
N ARG A 257 6.62 -5.25 -0.88
CA ARG A 257 7.95 -5.83 -0.59
C ARG A 257 8.62 -5.12 0.59
N ALA A 258 8.60 -3.80 0.62
CA ALA A 258 9.11 -3.01 1.75
C ALA A 258 8.42 -3.39 3.05
N LEU A 259 7.11 -3.62 3.02
CA LEU A 259 6.36 -4.09 4.18
C LEU A 259 6.76 -5.50 4.63
N VAL A 260 6.93 -6.44 3.70
CA VAL A 260 7.35 -7.83 4.00
C VAL A 260 8.79 -7.88 4.50
N LEU A 261 9.67 -7.07 3.93
CA LEU A 261 11.07 -7.00 4.31
C LEU A 261 11.31 -6.08 5.52
N ASN A 262 10.29 -5.33 5.95
CA ASN A 262 10.38 -4.28 6.97
C ASN A 262 11.44 -3.22 6.61
N ALA A 263 11.44 -2.77 5.36
CA ALA A 263 12.26 -1.65 4.89
C ALA A 263 11.69 -0.32 5.40
N ASN A 264 12.55 0.65 5.68
CA ASN A 264 12.19 2.01 6.07
C ASN A 264 12.69 3.08 5.07
N LEU A 265 13.50 2.67 4.08
CA LEU A 265 14.14 3.53 3.10
C LEU A 265 13.99 2.97 1.68
N LEU A 266 13.75 3.85 0.72
CA LEU A 266 13.86 3.58 -0.72
C LEU A 266 14.98 4.43 -1.28
N ILE A 267 15.88 3.80 -2.03
CA ILE A 267 16.99 4.50 -2.69
C ILE A 267 16.84 4.33 -4.20
N PHE A 268 16.69 5.44 -4.91
CA PHE A 268 16.61 5.46 -6.36
C PHE A 268 17.99 5.69 -6.99
N ASP A 269 18.35 4.83 -7.93
CA ASP A 269 19.59 4.88 -8.71
C ASP A 269 19.67 6.13 -9.62
N GLN A 270 18.51 6.66 -10.02
CA GLN A 270 18.38 7.88 -10.81
C GLN A 270 18.03 9.07 -9.92
N GLU A 271 18.51 10.25 -10.30
CA GLU A 271 18.06 11.52 -9.74
C GLU A 271 16.55 11.70 -9.97
N LEU A 272 15.83 12.05 -8.91
CA LEU A 272 14.38 12.23 -8.96
C LEU A 272 14.03 13.71 -9.11
N ASN A 273 13.19 14.04 -10.09
CA ASN A 273 12.67 15.40 -10.18
C ASN A 273 11.62 15.66 -9.08
N PRO A 274 11.32 16.93 -8.74
CA PRO A 274 10.37 17.26 -7.65
C PRO A 274 8.96 16.67 -7.83
N SER A 275 8.50 16.45 -9.07
CA SER A 275 7.20 15.85 -9.35
C SER A 275 7.19 14.34 -9.06
N GLN A 276 8.31 13.67 -9.33
CA GLN A 276 8.50 12.25 -9.01
C GLN A 276 8.61 12.03 -7.52
N ILE A 277 9.42 12.83 -6.82
CA ILE A 277 9.54 12.77 -5.35
C ILE A 277 8.16 12.89 -4.73
N ARG A 278 7.41 13.96 -5.06
CA ARG A 278 6.04 14.16 -4.55
C ARG A 278 5.13 12.97 -4.85
N SER A 279 5.10 12.50 -6.09
CA SER A 279 4.22 11.39 -6.47
C SER A 279 4.54 10.10 -5.73
N ILE A 280 5.81 9.85 -5.39
CA ILE A 280 6.20 8.69 -4.57
C ILE A 280 5.83 8.93 -3.11
N THR A 281 6.22 10.07 -2.52
CA THR A 281 6.01 10.38 -1.10
C THR A 281 4.53 10.53 -0.73
N ASP A 282 3.67 10.94 -1.67
CA ASP A 282 2.22 10.98 -1.48
C ASP A 282 1.61 9.57 -1.29
N HIS A 283 2.35 8.51 -1.64
CA HIS A 283 1.88 7.11 -1.64
C HIS A 283 2.75 6.19 -0.78
N THR A 284 3.72 6.72 -0.04
CA THR A 284 4.57 5.95 0.85
C THR A 284 4.92 6.70 2.13
N GLU A 285 4.93 5.99 3.25
CA GLU A 285 5.44 6.49 4.53
C GLU A 285 6.96 6.25 4.68
N LEU A 286 7.59 5.62 3.68
CA LEU A 286 9.03 5.33 3.68
C LEU A 286 9.83 6.58 3.37
N ARG A 287 11.04 6.69 3.92
CA ARG A 287 12.01 7.70 3.44
C ARG A 287 12.37 7.38 2.00
N VAL A 288 12.45 8.40 1.16
CA VAL A 288 12.84 8.27 -0.24
C VAL A 288 14.02 9.18 -0.49
N ILE A 289 15.11 8.61 -0.98
CA ILE A 289 16.28 9.35 -1.44
C ILE A 289 16.67 8.87 -2.83
N ASP A 290 17.43 9.69 -3.54
CA ASP A 290 18.07 9.30 -4.79
C ASP A 290 19.58 9.16 -4.63
N ARG A 291 20.25 8.76 -5.71
CA ARG A 291 21.71 8.58 -5.76
C ARG A 291 22.46 9.84 -5.35
N THR A 292 22.02 11.01 -5.78
CA THR A 292 22.67 12.28 -5.43
C THR A 292 22.62 12.51 -3.92
N GLN A 293 21.44 12.35 -3.31
CA GLN A 293 21.28 12.49 -1.86
C GLN A 293 22.12 11.46 -1.08
N LEU A 294 22.15 10.19 -1.52
CA LEU A 294 22.97 9.16 -0.88
C LEU A 294 24.46 9.54 -0.88
N ILE A 295 24.98 10.03 -2.01
CA ILE A 295 26.37 10.48 -2.12
C ILE A 295 26.66 11.65 -1.16
N LEU A 296 25.73 12.60 -1.05
CA LEU A 296 25.85 13.72 -0.11
C LEU A 296 25.85 13.25 1.35
N ASP A 297 25.00 12.28 1.71
CA ASP A 297 24.93 11.70 3.05
C ASP A 297 26.25 11.00 3.43
N ILE A 298 26.85 10.25 2.50
CA ILE A 298 28.17 9.63 2.67
C ILE A 298 29.25 10.67 2.94
N PHE A 299 29.27 11.76 2.17
CA PHE A 299 30.25 12.83 2.38
C PHE A 299 30.06 13.53 3.73
N ALA A 300 28.82 13.84 4.11
CA ALA A 300 28.50 14.45 5.39
C ALA A 300 28.92 13.55 6.58
N ARG A 301 28.69 12.23 6.47
CA ARG A 301 29.12 11.25 7.48
C ARG A 301 30.64 11.19 7.60
N ARG A 302 31.36 11.13 6.47
CA ARG A 302 32.83 11.12 6.44
C ARG A 302 33.43 12.39 7.02
N ALA A 303 32.86 13.56 6.69
CA ALA A 303 33.30 14.85 7.25
C ALA A 303 33.21 14.86 8.78
N ARG A 304 32.10 14.36 9.35
CA ARG A 304 31.94 14.22 10.82
C ARG A 304 32.92 13.24 11.47
N SER A 305 33.36 12.21 10.74
CA SER A 305 34.32 11.22 11.24
C SER A 305 35.78 11.68 11.18
N ARG A 306 36.12 12.63 10.29
CA ARG A 306 37.49 13.14 10.10
C ARG A 306 37.74 14.50 10.74
N GLU A 307 36.71 15.33 10.94
CA GLU A 307 36.84 16.70 11.46
C GLU A 307 35.64 17.11 12.33
N GLY A 308 35.67 16.74 13.60
CA GLY A 308 34.67 17.13 14.60
C GLY A 308 35.25 17.88 15.81
N ARG A 309 36.40 18.57 15.66
CA ARG A 309 36.95 19.42 16.75
C ARG A 309 37.77 20.64 16.34
N LEU A 310 38.06 20.88 15.06
CA LEU A 310 38.76 22.08 14.64
C LEU A 310 38.08 22.64 13.39
N GLN A 311 37.50 23.83 13.54
CA GLN A 311 36.96 24.70 12.49
C GLN A 311 35.58 24.34 11.92
N ILE A 312 34.51 24.61 12.68
CA ILE A 312 33.45 25.61 12.34
C ILE A 312 32.93 26.18 13.66
#